data_AF-A0A174KQG9-F1
#
_entry.id   AF-A0A174KQG9-F1
#
_cell.length_a   1.000
_cell.length_b   1.000
_cell.length_c   1.000
_cell.angle_alpha   90.00
_cell.angle_beta   90.00
_cell.angle_gamma   90.00
#
_symmetry.space_group_name_H-M   'P 1'
#
loop_
_entity.id
_entity.type
_entity.pdbx_description
1 polymer ?
#
loop_
_entity_poly.entity_id
_entity_poly.type
_entity_poly.pdbx_seq_one_letter_code
_entity_poly.pdbx_strand_id
1 'polypeptide(L)'
;MLKINTRYLSILKHRFDEQISESDILAWLYNFEEEDWESALILLNNICYYSEKRCCAILEYGLSTILKECSDLPIFFLPIGGIGKSGGVMAYYIKKIMGKPKVQYSFVADINFKYNNIPCAVVLLDDFIGSGNSAITLYQRISVNIPQNCKCFCLCVAYMEKAENKLAENGITILGEKHLPAFTSRHSVFGYPPKMKRIRNFALKYGELLYKKKQYSPGMKLYIGPLGYANSQSLVCFEHTTPNNTLPILWESKKRADNQENWVPLFPRKLFDRIKNDSFERMKYQWASISQKLNYGTIHRLFNDYKKNTLHLLGLLHCLYYNRSLAYTCVLLEITAEELNQLKQNAIEKGLLTEIGLLSEEGKTIYERIKKEEFKVDSLVYYQINVQNDVYLPQEFLGLSRN
;
A
#
# COMPACT_ATOMS: atom_id res chain seq x y z
N MET A 1 5.26 -27.39 -19.54
CA MET A 1 6.63 -26.81 -19.49
C MET A 1 6.45 -25.30 -19.41
N LEU A 2 6.91 -24.63 -18.35
CA LEU A 2 6.74 -23.17 -18.22
C LEU A 2 7.46 -22.48 -19.39
N LYS A 3 6.73 -21.78 -20.27
CA LYS A 3 7.32 -21.01 -21.39
C LYS A 3 8.06 -19.74 -20.92
N ILE A 4 8.05 -19.45 -19.61
CA ILE A 4 8.69 -18.29 -19.01
C ILE A 4 10.03 -18.73 -18.41
N ASN A 5 11.09 -17.99 -18.75
CA ASN A 5 12.40 -18.19 -18.16
C ASN A 5 12.38 -17.84 -16.66
N THR A 6 12.59 -18.82 -15.79
CA THR A 6 12.59 -18.65 -14.33
C THR A 6 13.62 -17.64 -13.85
N ARG A 7 14.75 -17.48 -14.56
CA ARG A 7 15.75 -16.45 -14.26
C ARG A 7 15.17 -15.04 -14.40
N TYR A 8 14.23 -14.82 -15.32
CA TYR A 8 13.58 -13.52 -15.48
C TYR A 8 12.66 -13.21 -14.30
N LEU A 9 11.94 -14.22 -13.80
CA LEU A 9 11.09 -14.09 -12.60
C LEU A 9 11.94 -13.74 -11.37
N SER A 10 13.09 -14.39 -11.20
CA SER A 10 14.04 -14.09 -10.13
C SER A 10 14.57 -12.65 -10.21
N ILE A 11 14.94 -12.16 -11.40
CA ILE A 11 15.38 -10.77 -11.60
C ILE A 11 14.27 -9.79 -11.21
N LEU A 12 13.03 -10.06 -11.63
CA LEU A 12 11.88 -9.22 -11.28
C LEU A 12 11.63 -9.21 -9.77
N LYS A 13 11.67 -10.38 -9.10
CA LYS A 13 11.57 -10.49 -7.64
C LYS A 13 12.58 -9.55 -6.95
N HIS A 14 13.84 -9.58 -7.37
CA HIS A 14 14.88 -8.71 -6.77
C HIS A 14 14.65 -7.23 -7.08
N ARG A 15 14.15 -6.88 -8.28
CA ARG A 15 13.80 -5.51 -8.64
C ARG A 15 12.71 -4.91 -7.73
N PHE A 16 11.86 -5.75 -7.17
CA PHE A 16 10.78 -5.35 -6.26
C PHE A 16 11.14 -5.59 -4.78
N ASP A 17 12.44 -5.58 -4.46
CA ASP A 17 12.98 -5.76 -3.10
C ASP A 17 12.41 -7.02 -2.39
N GLU A 18 12.15 -8.08 -3.16
CA GLU A 18 11.60 -9.35 -2.70
C GLU A 18 10.22 -9.27 -2.04
N GLN A 19 9.48 -8.18 -2.27
CA GLN A 19 8.15 -7.98 -1.72
C GLN A 19 7.07 -8.80 -2.44
N ILE A 20 7.40 -9.34 -3.62
CA ILE A 20 6.62 -10.30 -4.39
C ILE A 20 7.45 -11.56 -4.67
N SER A 21 6.79 -12.70 -4.75
CA SER A 21 7.39 -13.99 -5.11
C SER A 21 7.26 -14.29 -6.60
N GLU A 22 8.02 -15.29 -7.09
CA GLU A 22 7.86 -15.78 -8.46
C GLU A 22 6.45 -16.36 -8.69
N SER A 23 5.87 -17.01 -7.67
CA SER A 23 4.48 -17.48 -7.70
C SER A 23 3.47 -16.34 -7.83
N ASP A 24 3.71 -15.19 -7.21
CA ASP A 24 2.81 -14.03 -7.34
C ASP A 24 2.84 -13.49 -8.77
N ILE A 25 4.04 -13.42 -9.37
CA ILE A 25 4.19 -13.01 -10.78
C ILE A 25 3.47 -13.99 -11.69
N LEU A 26 3.62 -15.31 -11.49
CA LEU A 26 2.92 -16.32 -12.28
C LEU A 26 1.40 -16.22 -12.11
N ALA A 27 0.90 -16.09 -10.88
CA ALA A 27 -0.53 -15.92 -10.60
C ALA A 27 -1.09 -14.67 -11.28
N TRP A 28 -0.33 -13.56 -11.29
CA TRP A 28 -0.71 -12.36 -12.02
C TRP A 28 -0.71 -12.57 -13.55
N LEU A 29 0.25 -13.32 -14.09
CA LEU A 29 0.30 -13.61 -15.53
C LEU A 29 -0.88 -14.46 -16.01
N TYR A 30 -1.42 -15.33 -15.15
CA TYR A 30 -2.62 -16.11 -15.46
C TYR A 30 -3.91 -15.28 -15.57
N ASN A 31 -3.89 -13.98 -15.25
CA ASN A 31 -4.99 -13.09 -15.64
C ASN A 31 -5.06 -12.87 -17.16
N PHE A 32 -3.96 -13.08 -17.87
CA PHE A 32 -3.80 -12.76 -19.29
C PHE A 32 -3.78 -14.02 -20.17
N GLU A 33 -4.09 -13.82 -21.45
CA GLU A 33 -3.87 -14.84 -22.47
C GLU A 33 -2.36 -15.05 -22.66
N GLU A 34 -1.97 -16.28 -22.98
CA GLU A 34 -0.55 -16.67 -23.05
C GLU A 34 0.24 -15.86 -24.09
N GLU A 35 -0.40 -15.47 -25.19
CA GLU A 35 0.19 -14.61 -26.23
C GLU A 35 0.54 -13.19 -25.74
N ASP A 36 -0.12 -12.74 -24.67
CA ASP A 36 0.06 -11.42 -24.08
C ASP A 36 1.09 -11.40 -22.93
N TRP A 37 1.61 -12.56 -22.52
CA TRP A 37 2.59 -12.65 -21.42
C TRP A 37 3.86 -11.86 -21.66
N GLU A 38 4.36 -11.80 -22.91
CA GLU A 38 5.53 -10.98 -23.25
C GLU A 38 5.24 -9.49 -22.99
N SER A 39 4.06 -9.00 -23.39
CA SER A 39 3.63 -7.62 -23.14
C SER A 39 3.52 -7.33 -21.65
N ALA A 40 2.96 -8.27 -20.89
CA ALA A 40 2.82 -8.19 -19.43
C ALA A 40 4.19 -8.08 -18.74
N LEU A 41 5.15 -8.92 -19.13
CA LEU A 41 6.51 -8.92 -18.58
C LEU A 41 7.29 -7.65 -18.94
N ILE A 42 7.16 -7.16 -20.18
CA ILE A 42 7.75 -5.87 -20.59
C ILE A 42 7.17 -4.71 -19.76
N LEU A 43 5.86 -4.70 -19.53
CA LEU A 43 5.20 -3.70 -18.68
C LEU A 43 5.72 -3.77 -17.25
N LEU A 44 5.76 -4.98 -16.67
CA LEU A 44 6.22 -5.24 -15.32
C LEU A 44 7.67 -4.77 -15.10
N ASN A 45 8.56 -5.01 -16.06
CA ASN A 45 9.94 -4.55 -16.02
C ASN A 45 10.11 -3.02 -16.12
N ASN A 46 9.06 -2.26 -16.42
CA ASN A 46 9.09 -0.80 -16.44
C ASN A 46 8.41 -0.17 -15.22
N ILE A 47 7.98 -0.96 -14.25
CA ILE A 47 7.43 -0.45 -12.99
C ILE A 47 8.56 0.16 -12.16
N CYS A 48 8.27 1.35 -11.62
CA CYS A 48 9.08 2.04 -10.63
C CYS A 48 8.54 1.70 -9.24
N TYR A 49 9.22 0.76 -8.59
CA TYR A 49 8.86 0.31 -7.25
C TYR A 49 9.63 1.08 -6.19
N TYR A 50 8.92 1.46 -5.13
CA TYR A 50 9.43 2.23 -4.01
C TYR A 50 9.27 1.45 -2.72
N SER A 51 10.38 0.85 -2.27
CA SER A 51 10.50 0.33 -0.90
C SER A 51 10.65 1.47 0.10
N GLU A 52 10.43 1.15 1.38
CA GLU A 52 10.62 2.08 2.48
C GLU A 52 12.00 2.78 2.42
N LYS A 53 13.07 2.03 2.13
CA LYS A 53 14.44 2.59 2.03
C LYS A 53 14.54 3.66 0.93
N ARG A 54 13.98 3.37 -0.25
CA ARG A 54 13.98 4.32 -1.38
C ARG A 54 13.12 5.54 -1.09
N CYS A 55 11.95 5.35 -0.47
CA CYS A 55 11.10 6.45 0.00
C CYS A 55 11.86 7.38 0.93
N CYS A 56 12.52 6.85 1.97
CA CYS A 56 13.29 7.64 2.93
C CYS A 56 14.39 8.45 2.24
N ALA A 57 15.19 7.83 1.36
CA ALA A 57 16.28 8.51 0.66
C ALA A 57 15.79 9.71 -0.18
N ILE A 58 14.64 9.57 -0.86
CA ILE A 58 14.06 10.66 -1.66
C ILE A 58 13.54 11.80 -0.77
N LEU A 59 12.85 11.45 0.32
CA LEU A 59 12.35 12.43 1.28
C LEU A 59 13.50 13.17 1.97
N GLU A 60 14.59 12.47 2.33
CA GLU A 60 15.80 13.05 2.90
C GLU A 60 16.43 14.07 1.94
N TYR A 61 16.56 13.71 0.66
CA TYR A 61 17.10 14.61 -0.35
C TYR A 61 16.22 15.87 -0.51
N GLY A 62 14.90 15.70 -0.68
CA GLY A 62 13.97 16.82 -0.83
C GLY A 62 13.94 17.71 0.42
N LEU A 63 13.93 17.12 1.61
CA LEU A 63 14.00 17.85 2.87
C LEU A 63 15.32 18.63 3.00
N SER A 64 16.45 18.04 2.62
CA SER A 64 17.75 18.72 2.65
C SER A 64 17.78 19.95 1.74
N THR A 65 17.05 19.90 0.61
CA THR A 65 16.90 21.02 -0.32
C THR A 65 16.08 22.14 0.33
N ILE A 66 14.93 21.80 0.94
CA ILE A 66 14.10 22.78 1.67
C ILE A 66 14.89 23.43 2.79
N LEU A 67 15.62 22.65 3.61
CA LEU A 67 16.42 23.16 4.72
C LEU A 67 17.53 24.11 4.28
N LYS A 68 18.15 23.86 3.12
CA LYS A 68 19.15 24.76 2.53
C LYS A 68 18.52 26.06 2.03
N GLU A 69 17.34 25.98 1.41
CA GLU A 69 16.64 27.17 0.88
C GLU A 69 15.91 28.00 1.94
N CYS A 70 15.63 27.41 3.10
CA CYS A 70 14.81 27.97 4.18
C CYS A 70 15.53 27.93 5.52
N SER A 71 16.87 28.06 5.54
CA SER A 71 17.70 27.96 6.75
C SER A 71 17.26 28.89 7.88
N ASP A 72 16.72 30.06 7.54
CA ASP A 72 16.35 31.11 8.48
C ASP A 72 14.83 31.24 8.69
N LEU A 73 14.04 30.33 8.09
CA LEU A 73 12.58 30.38 8.14
C LEU A 73 12.03 29.25 9.03
N PRO A 74 11.02 29.51 9.87
CA PRO A 74 10.28 28.44 10.51
C PRO A 74 9.56 27.59 9.46
N ILE A 75 9.58 26.27 9.63
CA ILE A 75 9.02 25.31 8.69
C ILE A 75 7.75 24.67 9.26
N PHE A 76 6.65 24.73 8.50
CA PHE A 76 5.37 24.12 8.84
C PHE A 76 5.08 22.98 7.89
N PHE A 77 4.98 21.76 8.42
CA PHE A 77 4.67 20.56 7.65
C PHE A 77 3.18 20.22 7.72
N LEU A 78 2.55 19.97 6.57
CA LEU A 78 1.13 19.64 6.45
C LEU A 78 0.92 18.33 5.69
N PRO A 79 0.59 17.24 6.39
CA PRO A 79 0.18 15.98 5.78
C PRO A 79 -1.07 16.11 4.91
N ILE A 80 -1.00 15.61 3.68
CA ILE A 80 -2.17 15.44 2.82
C ILE A 80 -2.96 14.20 3.26
N GLY A 81 -4.28 14.33 3.35
CA GLY A 81 -5.19 13.20 3.56
C GLY A 81 -5.60 12.93 5.01
N GLY A 82 -4.97 13.57 6.00
CA GLY A 82 -5.32 13.47 7.42
C GLY A 82 -4.69 12.28 8.15
N ILE A 83 -5.19 12.01 9.36
CA ILE A 83 -4.68 10.99 10.30
C ILE A 83 -4.78 9.58 9.69
N GLY A 84 -3.72 8.76 9.82
CA GLY A 84 -3.68 7.36 9.38
C GLY A 84 -3.54 7.13 7.87
N LYS A 85 -3.33 8.20 7.07
CA LYS A 85 -3.09 8.10 5.62
C LYS A 85 -1.62 8.26 5.25
N SER A 86 -1.32 8.08 3.96
CA SER A 86 0.03 8.19 3.37
C SER A 86 0.78 9.45 3.82
N GLY A 87 0.16 10.63 3.76
CA GLY A 87 0.78 11.88 4.21
C GLY A 87 1.18 11.88 5.69
N GLY A 88 0.42 11.22 6.56
CA GLY A 88 0.76 11.08 7.98
C GLY A 88 1.98 10.19 8.21
N VAL A 89 2.13 9.13 7.41
CA VAL A 89 3.33 8.30 7.40
C VAL A 89 4.55 9.11 6.92
N MET A 90 4.39 9.94 5.90
CA MET A 90 5.47 10.81 5.43
C MET A 90 5.92 11.80 6.52
N ALA A 91 4.98 12.39 7.25
CA ALA A 91 5.32 13.26 8.39
C ALA A 91 6.14 12.53 9.47
N TYR A 92 5.85 11.26 9.72
CA TYR A 92 6.65 10.46 10.63
C TYR A 92 8.09 10.26 10.13
N TYR A 93 8.28 9.93 8.84
CA TYR A 93 9.62 9.85 8.27
C TYR A 93 10.37 11.18 8.37
N ILE A 94 9.72 12.30 8.03
CA ILE A 94 10.31 13.64 8.18
C ILE A 94 10.70 13.91 9.63
N LYS A 95 9.85 13.59 10.61
CA LYS A 95 10.17 13.75 12.05
C LYS A 95 11.42 12.95 12.44
N LYS A 96 11.54 11.71 11.95
CA LYS A 96 12.70 10.84 12.21
C LYS A 96 13.99 11.38 11.58
N ILE A 97 13.90 11.87 10.34
CA ILE A 97 15.04 12.44 9.61
C ILE A 97 15.50 13.76 10.25
N MET A 98 14.55 14.61 10.65
CA MET A 98 14.83 15.94 11.21
C MET A 98 15.63 15.88 12.51
N GLY A 99 15.39 14.87 13.37
CA GLY A 99 16.10 14.73 14.65
C GLY A 99 16.01 16.01 15.51
N LYS A 100 17.17 16.57 15.88
CA LYS A 100 17.30 17.90 16.50
C LYS A 100 17.89 18.90 15.48
N PRO A 101 17.08 19.45 14.56
CA PRO A 101 17.57 20.39 13.57
C PRO A 101 17.85 21.76 14.22
N LYS A 102 18.69 22.56 13.55
CA LYS A 102 18.95 23.97 13.93
C LYS A 102 17.77 24.90 13.61
N VAL A 103 16.83 24.46 12.77
CA VAL A 103 15.69 25.25 12.28
C VAL A 103 14.44 24.94 13.10
N GLN A 104 13.65 25.96 13.43
CA GLN A 104 12.35 25.78 14.07
C GLN A 104 11.38 25.11 13.10
N TYR A 105 10.73 24.02 13.52
CA TYR A 105 9.73 23.34 12.71
C TYR A 105 8.55 22.86 13.55
N SER A 106 7.39 22.71 12.90
CA SER A 106 6.21 22.12 13.50
C SER A 106 5.36 21.39 12.48
N PHE A 107 4.62 20.39 12.94
CA PHE A 107 3.60 19.71 12.14
C PHE A 107 2.25 20.35 12.44
N VAL A 108 1.56 20.79 11.41
CA VAL A 108 0.28 21.47 11.52
C VAL A 108 -0.83 20.48 11.20
N ALA A 109 -1.64 20.15 12.21
CA ALA A 109 -2.80 19.28 12.08
C ALA A 109 -4.11 20.04 11.82
N ASP A 110 -4.19 21.32 12.22
CA ASP A 110 -5.36 22.16 12.07
C ASP A 110 -5.20 23.15 10.91
N ILE A 111 -6.18 23.16 9.99
CA ILE A 111 -6.24 24.07 8.85
C ILE A 111 -6.40 25.53 9.31
N ASN A 112 -6.96 25.75 10.50
CA ASN A 112 -7.14 27.07 11.13
C ASN A 112 -5.90 27.55 11.91
N PHE A 113 -4.76 26.87 11.75
CA PHE A 113 -3.52 27.28 12.39
C PHE A 113 -3.17 28.74 12.05
N LYS A 114 -2.98 29.55 13.10
CA LYS A 114 -2.59 30.95 12.96
C LYS A 114 -1.08 31.03 12.90
N TYR A 115 -0.56 31.49 11.76
CA TYR A 115 0.84 31.79 11.58
C TYR A 115 1.17 33.11 12.30
N ASN A 116 2.38 33.24 12.85
CA ASN A 116 2.79 34.42 13.63
C ASN A 116 3.04 35.70 12.79
N ASN A 117 2.45 35.83 11.59
CA ASN A 117 2.70 36.91 10.63
C ASN A 117 4.18 37.13 10.24
N ILE A 118 5.03 36.12 10.45
CA ILE A 118 6.44 36.13 10.06
C ILE A 118 6.59 35.26 8.80
N PRO A 119 7.47 35.61 7.85
CA PRO A 119 7.78 34.75 6.71
C PRO A 119 8.12 33.33 7.15
N CYS A 120 7.57 32.33 6.46
CA CYS A 120 7.76 30.93 6.80
C CYS A 120 7.88 30.05 5.55
N ALA A 121 8.27 28.80 5.76
CA ALA A 121 8.17 27.75 4.75
C ALA A 121 6.99 26.83 5.07
N VAL A 122 6.12 26.61 4.09
CA VAL A 122 4.97 25.71 4.20
C VAL A 122 5.24 24.50 3.30
N VAL A 123 5.24 23.30 3.88
CA VAL A 123 5.59 22.06 3.18
C VAL A 123 4.42 21.08 3.24
N LEU A 124 3.78 20.83 2.10
CA LEU A 124 2.75 19.80 1.96
C LEU A 124 3.41 18.42 1.80
N LEU A 125 2.91 17.40 2.49
CA LEU A 125 3.50 16.05 2.51
C LEU A 125 2.54 14.98 1.98
N ASP A 126 3.00 14.16 1.03
CA ASP A 126 2.30 12.94 0.60
C ASP A 126 3.31 11.92 0.03
N ASP A 127 2.90 10.68 -0.18
CA ASP A 127 3.77 9.70 -0.86
C ASP A 127 3.77 9.90 -2.37
N PHE A 128 2.60 10.17 -2.96
CA PHE A 128 2.41 10.28 -4.40
C PHE A 128 1.49 11.42 -4.82
N ILE A 129 1.99 12.31 -5.68
CA ILE A 129 1.19 13.40 -6.24
C ILE A 129 0.86 13.12 -7.72
N GLY A 130 -0.36 12.65 -7.98
CA GLY A 130 -0.83 12.33 -9.33
C GLY A 130 -1.24 13.55 -10.16
N SER A 131 -2.40 14.15 -9.85
CA SER A 131 -2.91 15.33 -10.60
C SER A 131 -2.61 16.67 -9.93
N GLY A 132 -2.13 16.67 -8.69
CA GLY A 132 -1.96 17.86 -7.86
C GLY A 132 -3.25 18.39 -7.20
N ASN A 133 -4.44 17.85 -7.54
CA ASN A 133 -5.71 18.38 -7.01
C ASN A 133 -5.79 18.37 -5.48
N SER A 134 -5.37 17.28 -4.82
CA SER A 134 -5.43 17.17 -3.37
C SER A 134 -4.53 18.19 -2.67
N ALA A 135 -3.31 18.38 -3.19
CA ALA A 135 -2.36 19.37 -2.70
C ALA A 135 -2.88 20.79 -2.88
N ILE A 136 -3.40 21.13 -4.08
CA ILE A 136 -4.01 22.45 -4.34
C ILE A 136 -5.23 22.69 -3.46
N THR A 137 -6.10 21.70 -3.27
CA THR A 137 -7.28 21.84 -2.41
C THR A 137 -6.87 22.13 -0.96
N LEU A 138 -5.83 21.47 -0.47
CA LEU A 138 -5.29 21.75 0.86
C LEU A 138 -4.66 23.15 0.91
N TYR A 139 -3.83 23.49 -0.08
CA TYR A 139 -3.18 24.80 -0.17
C TYR A 139 -4.19 25.95 -0.18
N GLN A 140 -5.24 25.87 -0.99
CA GLN A 140 -6.28 26.91 -1.07
C GLN A 140 -7.03 27.12 0.26
N ARG A 141 -7.13 26.07 1.09
CA ARG A 141 -7.77 26.18 2.41
C ARG A 141 -6.88 26.89 3.42
N ILE A 142 -5.56 26.72 3.33
CA ILE A 142 -4.60 27.30 4.28
C ILE A 142 -4.05 28.65 3.79
N SER A 143 -4.07 28.93 2.47
CA SER A 143 -3.41 30.07 1.86
C SER A 143 -3.92 31.41 2.38
N VAL A 144 -5.17 31.46 2.86
CA VAL A 144 -5.76 32.64 3.51
C VAL A 144 -5.03 33.01 4.81
N ASN A 145 -4.46 32.02 5.49
CA ASN A 145 -3.74 32.21 6.76
C ASN A 145 -2.23 32.33 6.55
N ILE A 146 -1.70 32.00 5.37
CA ILE A 146 -0.25 32.05 5.10
C ILE A 146 0.19 33.53 4.97
N PRO A 147 1.21 33.98 5.72
CA PRO A 147 1.74 35.34 5.62
C PRO A 147 2.32 35.66 4.23
N GLN A 148 2.49 36.95 3.92
CA GLN A 148 3.19 37.35 2.69
C GLN A 148 4.66 36.89 2.69
N ASN A 149 5.22 36.69 1.50
CA ASN A 149 6.62 36.27 1.27
C ASN A 149 6.97 34.88 1.85
N CYS A 150 5.98 34.00 2.06
CA CYS A 150 6.24 32.62 2.45
C CYS A 150 6.60 31.75 1.24
N LYS A 151 7.51 30.79 1.46
CA LYS A 151 7.85 29.78 0.46
C LYS A 151 6.96 28.57 0.61
N CYS A 152 6.40 28.08 -0.49
CA CYS A 152 5.51 26.93 -0.47
C CYS A 152 6.13 25.77 -1.25
N PHE A 153 6.19 24.61 -0.60
CA PHE A 153 6.72 23.37 -1.17
C PHE A 153 5.68 22.25 -1.08
N CYS A 154 5.77 21.31 -2.01
CA CYS A 154 5.13 20.01 -1.90
C CYS A 154 6.23 18.95 -1.93
N LEU A 155 6.46 18.28 -0.81
CA LEU A 155 7.46 17.21 -0.70
C LEU A 155 6.76 15.86 -0.77
N CYS A 156 7.16 15.03 -1.73
CA CYS A 156 6.64 13.69 -1.92
C CYS A 156 7.70 12.72 -2.42
N VAL A 157 7.40 11.42 -2.43
CA VAL A 157 8.34 10.42 -2.96
C VAL A 157 8.31 10.43 -4.49
N ALA A 158 7.12 10.43 -5.09
CA ALA A 158 6.98 10.46 -6.54
C ALA A 158 5.81 11.35 -6.98
N TYR A 159 5.94 11.97 -8.15
CA TYR A 159 4.87 12.78 -8.72
C TYR A 159 4.82 12.69 -10.24
N MET A 160 3.66 12.98 -10.82
CA MET A 160 3.52 13.09 -12.27
C MET A 160 3.79 14.53 -12.73
N GLU A 161 4.35 14.70 -13.93
CA GLU A 161 4.61 16.02 -14.54
C GLU A 161 3.37 16.96 -14.52
N LYS A 162 2.18 16.40 -14.69
CA LYS A 162 0.94 17.19 -14.63
C LYS A 162 0.75 17.88 -13.28
N ALA A 163 1.14 17.24 -12.18
CA ALA A 163 1.07 17.83 -10.87
C ALA A 163 2.08 18.96 -10.68
N GLU A 164 3.31 18.79 -11.18
CA GLU A 164 4.36 19.81 -11.14
C GLU A 164 3.88 21.10 -11.79
N ASN A 165 3.38 21.03 -13.03
CA ASN A 165 2.88 22.20 -13.75
C ASN A 165 1.75 22.90 -12.98
N LYS A 166 0.80 22.12 -12.45
CA LYS A 166 -0.33 22.66 -11.69
C LYS A 166 0.08 23.32 -10.37
N LEU A 167 1.08 22.75 -9.67
CA LEU A 167 1.61 23.31 -8.44
C LEU A 167 2.44 24.57 -8.70
N ALA A 168 3.25 24.57 -9.77
CA ALA A 168 4.04 25.72 -10.19
C ALA A 168 3.15 26.94 -10.53
N GLU A 169 2.01 26.73 -11.20
CA GLU A 169 1.00 27.78 -11.45
C GLU A 169 0.47 28.44 -10.16
N ASN A 170 0.56 27.75 -9.03
CA ASN A 170 0.13 28.25 -7.71
C ASN A 170 1.31 28.66 -6.82
N GLY A 171 2.52 28.81 -7.38
CA GLY A 171 3.71 29.20 -6.63
C GLY A 171 4.22 28.13 -5.65
N ILE A 172 3.91 26.86 -5.90
CA ILE A 172 4.33 25.73 -5.06
C ILE A 172 5.41 24.92 -5.79
N THR A 173 6.60 24.83 -5.20
CA THR A 173 7.70 24.01 -5.72
C THR A 173 7.52 22.56 -5.27
N ILE A 174 7.43 21.61 -6.21
CA ILE A 174 7.36 20.19 -5.89
C ILE A 174 8.76 19.56 -5.83
N LEU A 175 8.99 18.70 -4.83
CA LEU A 175 10.21 17.94 -4.63
C LEU A 175 9.86 16.45 -4.49
N GLY A 176 10.59 15.61 -5.21
CA GLY A 176 10.34 14.17 -5.34
C GLY A 176 10.85 13.64 -6.68
N GLU A 177 10.60 12.37 -6.98
CA GLU A 177 10.95 11.79 -8.27
C GLU A 177 9.86 12.06 -9.32
N LYS A 178 10.23 12.74 -10.41
CA LYS A 178 9.32 13.08 -11.51
C LYS A 178 9.04 11.87 -12.40
N HIS A 179 7.76 11.66 -12.73
CA HIS A 179 7.29 10.63 -13.66
C HIS A 179 6.47 11.22 -14.81
N LEU A 180 6.57 10.57 -15.96
CA LEU A 180 5.77 10.84 -17.15
C LEU A 180 4.71 9.75 -17.35
N PRO A 181 3.58 10.05 -18.00
CA PRO A 181 2.63 9.01 -18.38
C PRO A 181 3.30 7.94 -19.24
N ALA A 182 3.04 6.66 -18.97
CA ALA A 182 3.76 5.56 -19.59
C ALA A 182 3.59 5.48 -21.12
N PHE A 183 2.45 5.92 -21.65
CA PHE A 183 2.08 5.78 -23.05
C PHE A 183 2.01 7.12 -23.79
N THR A 184 3.04 7.93 -23.65
CA THR A 184 3.24 9.17 -24.41
C THR A 184 3.93 8.92 -25.75
N SER A 185 3.70 9.80 -26.73
CA SER A 185 4.40 9.73 -28.03
C SER A 185 5.88 10.09 -27.92
N ARG A 186 6.25 10.92 -26.93
CA ARG A 186 7.63 11.32 -26.62
C ARG A 186 7.96 10.93 -25.19
N HIS A 187 9.18 10.44 -24.96
CA HIS A 187 9.67 10.05 -23.63
C HIS A 187 8.91 8.90 -22.94
N SER A 188 8.17 8.08 -23.70
CA SER A 188 7.61 6.84 -23.14
C SER A 188 8.74 5.92 -22.69
N VAL A 189 8.57 5.31 -21.52
CA VAL A 189 9.48 4.30 -20.99
C VAL A 189 9.61 3.07 -21.91
N PHE A 190 8.66 2.87 -22.81
CA PHE A 190 8.68 1.77 -23.78
C PHE A 190 9.43 2.13 -25.08
N GLY A 191 9.92 3.36 -25.22
CA GLY A 191 10.73 3.82 -26.34
C GLY A 191 9.96 3.83 -27.66
N TYR A 192 10.37 2.95 -28.59
CA TYR A 192 9.88 2.88 -29.97
C TYR A 192 8.33 2.88 -30.06
N PRO A 193 7.69 3.78 -30.83
CA PRO A 193 6.23 3.96 -30.78
C PRO A 193 5.38 2.72 -31.06
N PRO A 194 5.72 1.83 -32.02
CA PRO A 194 5.01 0.56 -32.19
C PRO A 194 5.09 -0.37 -30.98
N LYS A 195 6.25 -0.44 -30.31
CA LYS A 195 6.40 -1.20 -29.06
C LYS A 195 5.52 -0.59 -27.96
N MET A 196 5.58 0.73 -27.78
CA MET A 196 4.72 1.43 -26.82
C MET A 196 3.23 1.17 -27.10
N LYS A 197 2.79 1.27 -28.36
CA LYS A 197 1.40 1.01 -28.76
C LYS A 197 0.97 -0.42 -28.44
N ARG A 198 1.83 -1.41 -28.68
CA ARG A 198 1.57 -2.82 -28.30
C ARG A 198 1.29 -2.94 -26.80
N ILE A 199 2.18 -2.39 -25.96
CA ILE A 199 2.01 -2.46 -24.49
C ILE A 199 0.80 -1.64 -24.03
N ARG A 200 0.53 -0.48 -24.64
CA ARG A 200 -0.66 0.32 -24.36
C ARG A 200 -1.95 -0.44 -24.68
N ASN A 201 -2.00 -1.11 -25.83
CA ASN A 201 -3.16 -1.89 -26.25
C ASN A 201 -3.37 -3.09 -25.33
N PHE A 202 -2.30 -3.77 -24.93
CA PHE A 202 -2.33 -4.78 -23.87
C PHE A 202 -2.94 -4.23 -22.57
N ALA A 203 -2.42 -3.10 -22.07
CA ALA A 203 -2.92 -2.49 -20.83
C ALA A 203 -4.39 -2.05 -20.94
N LEU A 204 -4.82 -1.57 -22.12
CA LEU A 204 -6.22 -1.25 -22.39
C LEU A 204 -7.11 -2.48 -22.44
N LYS A 205 -6.72 -3.53 -23.19
CA LYS A 205 -7.48 -4.79 -23.35
C LYS A 205 -7.91 -5.33 -22.00
N TYR A 206 -6.96 -5.50 -21.09
CA TYR A 206 -7.23 -6.05 -19.76
C TYR A 206 -7.72 -5.00 -18.75
N GLY A 207 -7.28 -3.76 -18.88
CA GLY A 207 -7.76 -2.66 -18.04
C GLY A 207 -9.25 -2.40 -18.22
N GLU A 208 -9.82 -2.60 -19.42
CA GLU A 208 -11.25 -2.41 -19.70
C GLU A 208 -12.13 -3.52 -19.10
N LEU A 209 -11.59 -4.73 -18.90
CA LEU A 209 -12.26 -5.80 -18.14
C LEU A 209 -12.48 -5.41 -16.68
N LEU A 210 -11.63 -4.53 -16.17
CA LEU A 210 -11.73 -3.97 -14.84
C LEU A 210 -12.54 -2.68 -14.89
N TYR A 211 -12.00 -1.62 -15.47
CA TYR A 211 -12.63 -0.30 -15.54
C TYR A 211 -12.94 0.07 -16.98
N LYS A 212 -14.23 0.05 -17.33
CA LYS A 212 -14.69 0.46 -18.65
C LYS A 212 -14.22 1.87 -18.97
N LYS A 213 -13.66 2.03 -20.17
CA LYS A 213 -13.35 3.34 -20.73
C LYS A 213 -14.64 4.12 -20.94
N LYS A 214 -14.70 5.32 -20.39
CA LYS A 214 -15.80 6.26 -20.61
C LYS A 214 -15.37 7.28 -21.65
N GLN A 215 -16.28 7.63 -22.55
CA GLN A 215 -16.09 8.77 -23.44
C GLN A 215 -16.07 10.05 -22.61
N TYR A 216 -15.20 10.98 -22.97
CA TYR A 216 -15.12 12.27 -22.31
C TYR A 216 -16.36 13.09 -22.68
N SER A 217 -16.99 13.66 -21.66
CA SER A 217 -17.99 14.71 -21.82
C SER A 217 -17.55 15.96 -21.06
N PRO A 218 -17.83 17.18 -21.57
CA PRO A 218 -17.60 18.41 -20.82
C PRO A 218 -18.23 18.34 -19.42
N GLY A 219 -17.50 18.78 -18.39
CA GLY A 219 -17.95 18.72 -16.99
C GLY A 219 -17.85 17.33 -16.32
N MET A 220 -17.37 16.30 -17.03
CA MET A 220 -17.21 14.97 -16.44
C MET A 220 -16.21 14.97 -15.27
N LYS A 221 -16.63 14.41 -14.13
CA LYS A 221 -15.72 14.19 -12.99
C LYS A 221 -14.63 13.19 -13.38
N LEU A 222 -13.41 13.46 -12.90
CA LEU A 222 -12.29 12.53 -13.04
C LEU A 222 -12.67 11.16 -12.44
N TYR A 223 -12.32 10.10 -13.16
CA TYR A 223 -12.67 8.73 -12.79
C TYR A 223 -11.47 7.80 -12.93
N ILE A 224 -11.58 6.60 -12.37
CA ILE A 224 -10.62 5.52 -12.57
C ILE A 224 -11.00 4.78 -13.86
N GLY A 225 -10.14 4.91 -14.87
CA GLY A 225 -10.29 4.23 -16.15
C GLY A 225 -9.32 3.05 -16.31
N PRO A 226 -9.27 2.43 -17.49
CA PRO A 226 -8.43 1.26 -17.76
C PRO A 226 -6.92 1.55 -17.64
N LEU A 227 -6.53 2.82 -17.68
CA LEU A 227 -5.14 3.28 -17.54
C LEU A 227 -4.92 4.13 -16.27
N GLY A 228 -5.75 3.91 -15.25
CA GLY A 228 -5.66 4.58 -13.96
C GLY A 228 -6.52 5.84 -13.84
N TYR A 229 -6.49 6.43 -12.65
CA TYR A 229 -7.23 7.65 -12.31
C TYR A 229 -6.86 8.79 -13.24
N ALA A 230 -7.88 9.46 -13.80
CA ALA A 230 -7.72 10.57 -14.72
C ALA A 230 -6.81 10.26 -15.93
N ASN A 231 -6.72 8.99 -16.34
CA ASN A 231 -5.83 8.52 -17.41
C ASN A 231 -4.36 8.91 -17.18
N SER A 232 -3.91 8.85 -15.92
CA SER A 232 -2.54 9.25 -15.54
C SER A 232 -1.47 8.31 -16.09
N GLN A 233 -1.81 7.04 -16.36
CA GLN A 233 -0.90 6.05 -16.92
C GLN A 233 0.40 5.92 -16.10
N SER A 234 0.30 6.01 -14.77
CA SER A 234 1.46 5.86 -13.89
C SER A 234 1.93 4.41 -13.86
N LEU A 235 3.23 4.22 -13.65
CA LEU A 235 3.86 2.92 -13.37
C LEU A 235 4.55 2.92 -12.00
N VAL A 236 4.11 3.80 -11.11
CA VAL A 236 4.60 3.89 -9.73
C VAL A 236 3.86 2.89 -8.84
N CYS A 237 4.59 2.11 -8.06
CA CYS A 237 4.05 1.25 -7.01
C CYS A 237 4.87 1.45 -5.72
N PHE A 238 4.22 1.51 -4.56
CA PHE A 238 4.91 1.51 -3.28
C PHE A 238 4.73 0.19 -2.57
N GLU A 239 5.63 -0.08 -1.63
CA GLU A 239 5.53 -1.23 -0.75
C GLU A 239 4.23 -1.25 0.07
N HIS A 240 3.82 -0.10 0.60
CA HIS A 240 2.64 0.04 1.45
C HIS A 240 1.33 0.21 0.69
N THR A 241 1.34 0.73 -0.54
CA THR A 241 0.13 0.84 -1.39
C THR A 241 0.47 1.18 -2.84
N THR A 242 -0.43 0.89 -3.77
CA THR A 242 -0.30 1.31 -5.17
C THR A 242 -1.24 2.48 -5.48
N PRO A 243 -0.75 3.61 -6.02
CA PRO A 243 -1.58 4.74 -6.45
C PRO A 243 -2.69 4.32 -7.42
N ASN A 244 -3.89 4.88 -7.30
CA ASN A 244 -4.97 4.61 -8.26
C ASN A 244 -4.71 5.27 -9.62
N ASN A 245 -3.72 6.17 -9.71
CA ASN A 245 -3.16 6.70 -10.95
C ASN A 245 -2.39 5.62 -11.75
N THR A 246 -1.97 4.54 -11.10
CA THR A 246 -1.29 3.40 -11.71
C THR A 246 -2.29 2.50 -12.43
N LEU A 247 -1.81 1.69 -13.38
CA LEU A 247 -2.66 0.83 -14.20
C LEU A 247 -3.44 -0.18 -13.32
N PRO A 248 -4.79 -0.24 -13.42
CA PRO A 248 -5.62 -1.14 -12.61
C PRO A 248 -5.24 -2.61 -12.69
N ILE A 249 -4.73 -3.07 -13.84
CA ILE A 249 -4.26 -4.45 -14.02
C ILE A 249 -3.18 -4.86 -13.02
N LEU A 250 -2.51 -3.89 -12.37
CA LEU A 250 -1.48 -4.13 -11.36
C LEU A 250 -2.02 -4.23 -9.94
N TRP A 251 -3.13 -3.55 -9.60
CA TRP A 251 -3.51 -3.32 -8.19
C TRP A 251 -4.97 -3.61 -7.83
N GLU A 252 -5.84 -3.77 -8.82
CA GLU A 252 -7.27 -3.99 -8.58
C GLU A 252 -7.57 -5.47 -8.33
N SER A 253 -8.48 -5.77 -7.39
CA SER A 253 -8.83 -7.15 -6.98
C SER A 253 -10.26 -7.55 -7.35
N LYS A 254 -10.97 -6.71 -8.11
CA LYS A 254 -12.37 -6.97 -8.46
C LYS A 254 -12.55 -8.05 -9.52
N LYS A 255 -13.80 -8.48 -9.67
CA LYS A 255 -14.22 -9.41 -10.72
C LYS A 255 -14.10 -8.81 -12.11
N ARG A 256 -13.62 -9.62 -13.05
CA ARG A 256 -13.56 -9.26 -14.46
C ARG A 256 -14.96 -9.18 -15.06
N ALA A 257 -15.15 -8.25 -15.98
CA ALA A 257 -16.43 -8.06 -16.64
C ALA A 257 -16.83 -9.20 -17.60
N ASP A 258 -15.87 -9.93 -18.16
CA ASP A 258 -16.06 -10.96 -19.19
C ASP A 258 -16.46 -12.33 -18.60
N ASN A 259 -15.78 -12.79 -17.56
CA ASN A 259 -15.98 -14.13 -17.00
C ASN A 259 -16.34 -14.15 -15.50
N GLN A 260 -16.43 -12.98 -14.85
CA GLN A 260 -16.73 -12.83 -13.42
C GLN A 260 -15.72 -13.49 -12.46
N GLU A 261 -14.56 -13.93 -12.97
CA GLU A 261 -13.46 -14.41 -12.14
C GLU A 261 -12.77 -13.24 -11.43
N ASN A 262 -12.19 -13.50 -10.27
CA ASN A 262 -11.46 -12.49 -9.52
C ASN A 262 -10.14 -12.17 -10.23
N TRP A 263 -9.87 -10.88 -10.47
CA TRP A 263 -8.54 -10.44 -10.89
C TRP A 263 -7.53 -10.65 -9.76
N VAL A 264 -6.37 -11.21 -10.08
CA VAL A 264 -5.28 -11.41 -9.13
C VAL A 264 -4.26 -10.28 -9.29
N PRO A 265 -4.28 -9.21 -8.47
CA PRO A 265 -3.33 -8.11 -8.60
C PRO A 265 -1.94 -8.51 -8.10
N LEU A 266 -0.90 -7.93 -8.71
CA LEU A 266 0.49 -8.11 -8.25
C LEU A 266 0.86 -7.13 -7.12
N PHE A 267 0.37 -5.90 -7.21
CA PHE A 267 0.59 -4.82 -6.24
C PHE A 267 -0.75 -4.25 -5.76
N PRO A 268 -1.56 -5.01 -5.02
CA PRO A 268 -2.88 -4.57 -4.57
C PRO A 268 -2.84 -3.24 -3.80
N ARG A 269 -3.83 -2.38 -4.08
CA ARG A 269 -3.93 -1.04 -3.48
C ARG A 269 -4.44 -1.07 -2.05
N LYS A 270 -5.47 -1.87 -1.76
CA LYS A 270 -5.85 -2.14 -0.38
C LYS A 270 -4.93 -3.24 0.10
N LEU A 271 -4.22 -3.04 1.22
CA LEU A 271 -3.37 -4.09 1.80
C LEU A 271 -4.17 -5.37 2.07
N PHE A 272 -5.44 -5.19 2.42
CA PHE A 272 -6.45 -6.21 2.55
C PHE A 272 -6.87 -6.93 1.26
N ASP A 273 -6.44 -6.49 0.07
CA ASP A 273 -6.60 -7.29 -1.16
C ASP A 273 -5.46 -8.32 -1.32
N ARG A 274 -4.32 -8.15 -0.61
CA ARG A 274 -3.34 -9.25 -0.39
C ARG A 274 -3.90 -10.31 0.55
N ILE A 275 -4.78 -9.89 1.47
CA ILE A 275 -5.35 -10.71 2.53
C ILE A 275 -6.86 -10.42 2.58
N LYS A 276 -7.61 -10.87 1.56
CA LYS A 276 -9.07 -10.66 1.32
C LYS A 276 -9.80 -10.05 2.54
N ASN A 277 -9.90 -8.73 2.70
CA ASN A 277 -10.52 -7.93 3.80
C ASN A 277 -11.13 -8.64 5.03
N ASP A 278 -12.05 -9.56 4.81
CA ASP A 278 -12.55 -10.45 5.85
C ASP A 278 -11.48 -11.34 6.51
N SER A 279 -10.55 -11.88 5.73
CA SER A 279 -9.50 -12.79 6.11
C SER A 279 -8.54 -12.20 7.12
N PHE A 280 -7.97 -11.00 6.95
CA PHE A 280 -6.95 -10.53 7.91
C PHE A 280 -7.54 -10.18 9.27
N GLU A 281 -8.67 -9.46 9.29
CA GLU A 281 -9.38 -9.21 10.55
C GLU A 281 -9.80 -10.52 11.20
N ARG A 282 -10.48 -11.42 10.47
CA ARG A 282 -10.84 -12.76 10.98
C ARG A 282 -9.62 -13.56 11.43
N MET A 283 -8.48 -13.45 10.74
CA MET A 283 -7.22 -14.09 11.12
C MET A 283 -6.71 -13.52 12.44
N LYS A 284 -6.76 -12.21 12.68
CA LYS A 284 -6.40 -11.65 13.99
C LYS A 284 -7.28 -12.20 15.11
N TYR A 285 -8.59 -12.31 14.88
CA TYR A 285 -9.51 -12.96 15.83
C TYR A 285 -9.20 -14.45 16.03
N GLN A 286 -8.90 -15.18 14.94
CA GLN A 286 -8.49 -16.58 14.98
C GLN A 286 -7.17 -16.76 15.76
N TRP A 287 -6.18 -15.92 15.51
CA TRP A 287 -4.90 -15.89 16.21
C TRP A 287 -5.08 -15.59 17.70
N ALA A 288 -5.97 -14.65 18.05
CA ALA A 288 -6.33 -14.39 19.45
C ALA A 288 -6.96 -15.64 20.10
N SER A 289 -7.88 -16.32 19.39
CA SER A 289 -8.50 -17.56 19.88
C SER A 289 -7.49 -18.70 20.04
N ILE A 290 -6.62 -18.92 19.05
CA ILE A 290 -5.53 -19.89 19.11
C ILE A 290 -4.60 -19.56 20.28
N SER A 291 -4.22 -18.30 20.44
CA SER A 291 -3.34 -17.90 21.54
C SER A 291 -3.99 -18.12 22.90
N GLN A 292 -5.31 -17.93 23.04
CA GLN A 292 -6.03 -18.24 24.28
C GLN A 292 -5.98 -19.74 24.58
N LYS A 293 -6.15 -20.60 23.57
CA LYS A 293 -6.03 -22.07 23.71
C LYS A 293 -4.62 -22.50 24.08
N LEU A 294 -3.60 -21.92 23.45
CA LEU A 294 -2.19 -22.22 23.73
C LEU A 294 -1.74 -21.83 25.14
N ASN A 295 -2.40 -20.83 25.73
CA ASN A 295 -2.14 -20.31 27.07
C ASN A 295 -3.15 -20.82 28.11
N TYR A 296 -3.87 -21.91 27.81
CA TYR A 296 -4.80 -22.53 28.76
C TYR A 296 -4.00 -23.07 29.96
N GLY A 297 -4.36 -22.65 31.18
CA GLY A 297 -3.67 -23.04 32.42
C GLY A 297 -2.45 -22.20 32.83
N THR A 298 -1.95 -21.26 32.00
CA THR A 298 -0.85 -20.36 32.38
C THR A 298 -1.33 -19.09 33.09
N ILE A 299 -0.62 -18.66 34.13
CA ILE A 299 -0.95 -17.49 34.97
C ILE A 299 -0.80 -16.16 34.18
N HIS A 300 0.18 -16.07 33.28
CA HIS A 300 0.40 -14.90 32.42
C HIS A 300 -0.08 -15.18 31.00
N ARG A 301 -1.28 -14.70 30.64
CA ARG A 301 -1.82 -14.83 29.29
C ARG A 301 -1.60 -13.52 28.51
N LEU A 302 -0.65 -13.51 27.58
CA LEU A 302 -0.28 -12.32 26.80
C LEU A 302 -1.41 -11.82 25.87
N PHE A 303 -2.17 -12.73 25.28
CA PHE A 303 -3.32 -12.45 24.39
C PHE A 303 -4.57 -13.17 24.90
N ASN A 304 -5.30 -12.54 25.83
CA ASN A 304 -6.43 -13.17 26.53
C ASN A 304 -7.79 -12.51 26.26
N ASP A 305 -7.84 -11.49 25.42
CA ASP A 305 -9.06 -10.80 25.04
C ASP A 305 -9.13 -10.55 23.53
N TYR A 306 -10.27 -10.03 23.08
CA TYR A 306 -10.49 -9.62 21.70
C TYR A 306 -10.51 -8.10 21.56
N LYS A 307 -9.83 -7.38 22.47
CA LYS A 307 -9.77 -5.91 22.42
C LYS A 307 -8.88 -5.48 21.27
N LYS A 308 -9.15 -4.26 20.78
CA LYS A 308 -8.40 -3.62 19.69
C LYS A 308 -6.88 -3.69 19.89
N ASN A 309 -6.39 -3.43 21.11
CA ASN A 309 -4.96 -3.47 21.42
C ASN A 309 -4.35 -4.87 21.20
N THR A 310 -5.02 -5.93 21.65
CA THR A 310 -4.56 -7.32 21.50
C THR A 310 -4.50 -7.73 20.02
N LEU A 311 -5.55 -7.37 19.26
CA LEU A 311 -5.58 -7.61 17.82
C LEU A 311 -4.48 -6.83 17.09
N HIS A 312 -4.23 -5.58 17.49
CA HIS A 312 -3.15 -4.77 16.93
C HIS A 312 -1.77 -5.33 17.26
N LEU A 313 -1.53 -5.83 18.48
CA LEU A 313 -0.28 -6.50 18.86
C LEU A 313 -0.04 -7.75 18.00
N LEU A 314 -1.06 -8.59 17.79
CA LEU A 314 -0.94 -9.76 16.90
C LEU A 314 -0.65 -9.34 15.45
N GLY A 315 -1.30 -8.29 14.96
CA GLY A 315 -1.04 -7.71 13.65
C GLY A 315 0.37 -7.12 13.53
N LEU A 316 0.90 -6.50 14.60
CA LEU A 316 2.27 -6.00 14.68
C LEU A 316 3.28 -7.16 14.61
N LEU A 317 3.08 -8.23 15.37
CA LEU A 317 3.95 -9.42 15.31
C LEU A 317 3.95 -10.03 13.91
N HIS A 318 2.78 -10.13 13.27
CA HIS A 318 2.68 -10.56 11.88
C HIS A 318 3.52 -9.69 10.94
N CYS A 319 3.37 -8.37 11.02
CA CYS A 319 4.12 -7.45 10.16
C CYS A 319 5.63 -7.58 10.35
N LEU A 320 6.08 -7.64 11.61
CA LEU A 320 7.50 -7.79 11.93
C LEU A 320 8.05 -9.15 11.51
N TYR A 321 7.27 -10.23 11.65
CA TYR A 321 7.69 -11.58 11.27
C TYR A 321 7.98 -11.68 9.76
N TYR A 322 7.17 -11.00 8.95
CA TYR A 322 7.34 -10.92 7.50
C TYR A 322 8.18 -9.71 7.04
N ASN A 323 8.91 -9.06 7.95
CA ASN A 323 9.77 -7.91 7.67
C ASN A 323 9.07 -6.79 6.88
N ARG A 324 7.81 -6.51 7.23
CA ARG A 324 7.02 -5.44 6.60
C ARG A 324 7.46 -4.07 7.10
N SER A 325 7.48 -3.08 6.21
CA SER A 325 7.82 -1.69 6.55
C SER A 325 6.88 -1.05 7.57
N LEU A 326 7.35 0.06 8.15
CA LEU A 326 6.53 0.89 9.03
C LEU A 326 5.30 1.42 8.30
N ALA A 327 5.48 1.95 7.08
CA ALA A 327 4.39 2.45 6.25
C ALA A 327 3.33 1.37 6.00
N TYR A 328 3.76 0.15 5.64
CA TYR A 328 2.87 -0.99 5.45
C TYR A 328 2.09 -1.30 6.74
N THR A 329 2.79 -1.34 7.88
CA THR A 329 2.19 -1.68 9.18
C THR A 329 1.14 -0.65 9.60
N CYS A 330 1.43 0.65 9.47
CA CYS A 330 0.47 1.71 9.78
C CYS A 330 -0.80 1.62 8.92
N VAL A 331 -0.63 1.40 7.61
CA VAL A 331 -1.76 1.27 6.68
C VAL A 331 -2.56 -0.01 6.95
N LEU A 332 -1.89 -1.12 7.29
CA LEU A 332 -2.56 -2.41 7.55
C LEU A 332 -3.37 -2.37 8.85
N LEU A 333 -2.82 -1.74 9.89
CA LEU A 333 -3.47 -1.66 11.20
C LEU A 333 -4.40 -0.44 11.32
N GLU A 334 -4.46 0.41 10.29
CA GLU A 334 -5.23 1.66 10.28
C GLU A 334 -4.92 2.56 11.49
N ILE A 335 -3.63 2.67 11.82
CA ILE A 335 -3.13 3.48 12.94
C ILE A 335 -2.11 4.51 12.47
N THR A 336 -1.95 5.54 13.27
CA THR A 336 -0.87 6.51 13.14
C THR A 336 0.48 5.90 13.51
N ALA A 337 1.56 6.53 13.04
CA ALA A 337 2.90 6.14 13.44
C ALA A 337 3.15 6.34 14.94
N GLU A 338 2.47 7.29 15.59
CA GLU A 338 2.57 7.52 17.04
C GLU A 338 1.89 6.39 17.82
N GLU A 339 0.68 6.00 17.43
CA GLU A 339 -0.01 4.83 17.98
C GLU A 339 0.79 3.54 17.74
N LEU A 340 1.46 3.41 16.59
CA LEU A 340 2.37 2.29 16.33
C LEU A 340 3.57 2.28 17.27
N ASN A 341 4.16 3.44 17.62
CA ASN A 341 5.25 3.49 18.60
C ASN A 341 4.77 3.10 19.99
N GLN A 342 3.59 3.58 20.41
CA GLN A 342 2.97 3.18 21.68
C GLN A 342 2.71 1.66 21.71
N LEU A 343 2.25 1.10 20.59
CA LEU A 343 2.04 -0.34 20.43
C LEU A 343 3.35 -1.13 20.51
N LYS A 344 4.43 -0.63 19.89
CA LYS A 344 5.78 -1.22 20.00
C LYS A 344 6.29 -1.17 21.44
N GLN A 345 6.13 -0.05 22.13
CA GLN A 345 6.54 0.09 23.52
C GLN A 345 5.80 -0.92 24.43
N ASN A 346 4.49 -1.05 24.24
CA ASN A 346 3.69 -2.07 24.93
C ASN A 346 4.20 -3.50 24.64
N ALA A 347 4.59 -3.79 23.40
CA ALA A 347 5.15 -5.07 23.02
C ALA A 347 6.55 -5.34 23.64
N ILE A 348 7.37 -4.30 23.80
CA ILE A 348 8.67 -4.37 24.52
C ILE A 348 8.43 -4.69 26.00
N GLU A 349 7.51 -3.98 26.66
CA GLU A 349 7.15 -4.22 28.06
C GLU A 349 6.62 -5.64 28.30
N LYS A 350 6.03 -6.24 27.27
CA LYS A 350 5.53 -7.63 27.26
C LYS A 350 6.60 -8.67 26.88
N GLY A 351 7.85 -8.27 26.62
CA GLY A 351 8.94 -9.17 26.21
C GLY A 351 8.83 -9.69 24.77
N LEU A 352 7.85 -9.21 23.99
CA LEU A 352 7.61 -9.66 22.61
C LEU A 352 8.57 -9.03 21.60
N LEU A 353 9.09 -7.85 21.92
CA LEU A 353 10.09 -7.14 21.12
C LEU A 353 11.34 -6.85 21.96
N THR A 354 12.47 -6.77 21.27
CA THR A 354 13.73 -6.22 21.78
C THR A 354 13.61 -4.71 22.01
N GLU A 355 14.52 -4.13 22.79
CA GLU A 355 14.56 -2.67 23.05
C GLU A 355 14.67 -1.82 21.77
N ILE A 356 15.27 -2.38 20.71
CA ILE A 356 15.39 -1.74 19.39
C ILE A 356 14.15 -1.94 18.50
N GLY A 357 13.10 -2.58 19.01
CA GLY A 357 11.81 -2.76 18.34
C GLY A 357 11.75 -3.89 17.30
N LEU A 358 12.73 -4.80 17.30
CA LEU A 358 12.71 -6.05 16.52
C LEU A 358 12.05 -7.17 17.32
N LEU A 359 11.53 -8.20 16.65
CA LEU A 359 11.00 -9.41 17.30
C LEU A 359 12.05 -10.02 18.24
N SER A 360 11.67 -10.27 19.49
CA SER A 360 12.49 -11.07 20.41
C SER A 360 12.37 -12.55 20.05
N GLU A 361 13.29 -13.40 20.52
CA GLU A 361 13.19 -14.86 20.38
C GLU A 361 11.87 -15.39 20.97
N GLU A 362 11.44 -14.84 22.11
CA GLU A 362 10.16 -15.18 22.74
C GLU A 362 8.97 -14.76 21.86
N GLY A 363 8.94 -13.51 21.38
CA GLY A 363 7.87 -13.02 20.51
C GLY A 363 7.76 -13.80 19.20
N LYS A 364 8.91 -14.16 18.61
CA LYS A 364 8.99 -15.01 17.42
C LYS A 364 8.44 -16.40 17.70
N THR A 365 8.88 -17.04 18.79
CA THR A 365 8.41 -18.38 19.19
C THR A 365 6.91 -18.40 19.43
N ILE A 366 6.36 -17.39 20.12
CA ILE A 366 4.92 -17.28 20.37
C ILE A 366 4.16 -17.16 19.06
N TYR A 367 4.60 -16.28 18.16
CA TYR A 367 3.93 -16.07 16.88
C TYR A 367 4.01 -17.33 15.99
N GLU A 368 5.16 -18.01 15.95
CA GLU A 368 5.33 -19.27 15.22
C GLU A 368 4.44 -20.40 15.75
N ARG A 369 4.25 -20.49 17.07
CA ARG A 369 3.29 -21.44 17.66
C ARG A 369 1.87 -21.16 17.21
N ILE A 370 1.44 -19.90 17.21
CA ILE A 370 0.12 -19.50 16.71
C ILE A 370 -0.03 -19.89 15.23
N LYS A 371 0.96 -19.58 14.40
CA LYS A 371 0.98 -19.96 12.98
C LYS A 371 0.94 -21.47 12.78
N LYS A 372 1.67 -22.23 13.58
CA LYS A 372 1.69 -23.70 13.51
C LYS A 372 0.32 -24.29 13.80
N GLU A 373 -0.38 -23.82 14.82
CA GLU A 373 -1.75 -24.27 15.12
C GLU A 373 -2.76 -23.80 14.06
N GLU A 374 -2.58 -22.62 13.46
CA GLU A 374 -3.42 -22.15 12.34
C GLU A 374 -3.32 -23.08 11.13
N PHE A 375 -2.13 -23.63 10.86
CA PHE A 375 -1.89 -24.60 9.80
C PHE A 375 -2.07 -26.06 10.21
N LYS A 376 -2.36 -26.35 11.48
CA LYS A 376 -2.82 -27.68 11.84
C LYS A 376 -4.18 -27.85 11.18
N VAL A 377 -4.17 -28.64 10.11
CA VAL A 377 -5.36 -29.17 9.48
C VAL A 377 -6.14 -29.87 10.58
N ASP A 378 -7.16 -29.19 11.13
CA ASP A 378 -8.23 -29.93 11.78
C ASP A 378 -8.71 -30.91 10.72
N SER A 379 -8.70 -32.19 11.07
CA SER A 379 -9.17 -33.33 10.27
C SER A 379 -10.66 -33.24 9.92
N LEU A 380 -11.25 -32.05 9.90
CA LEU A 380 -12.61 -31.75 9.46
C LEU A 380 -12.86 -32.19 8.02
N VAL A 381 -11.85 -32.07 7.13
CA VAL A 381 -11.96 -32.59 5.76
C VAL A 381 -12.01 -34.12 5.76
N TYR A 382 -11.14 -34.79 6.52
CA TYR A 382 -11.16 -36.25 6.67
C TYR A 382 -12.45 -36.75 7.36
N TYR A 383 -12.95 -36.00 8.33
CA TYR A 383 -14.20 -36.29 9.05
C TYR A 383 -15.41 -36.08 8.14
N GLN A 384 -15.48 -35.00 7.35
CA GLN A 384 -16.57 -34.77 6.40
C GLN A 384 -16.57 -35.75 5.22
N ILE A 385 -15.39 -36.15 4.73
CA ILE A 385 -15.26 -37.19 3.70
C ILE A 385 -15.77 -38.55 4.23
N ASN A 386 -15.43 -38.90 5.47
CA ASN A 386 -15.91 -40.15 6.07
C ASN A 386 -17.40 -40.11 6.42
N VAL A 387 -17.93 -38.97 6.89
CA VAL A 387 -19.37 -38.81 7.18
C VAL A 387 -20.23 -38.88 5.91
N GLN A 388 -19.70 -38.51 4.73
CA GLN A 388 -20.41 -38.69 3.47
C GLN A 388 -20.56 -40.17 3.05
N ASN A 389 -19.66 -41.06 3.48
CA ASN A 389 -19.75 -42.49 3.17
C ASN A 389 -20.75 -43.25 4.06
N ASP A 390 -21.14 -42.66 5.21
CA ASP A 390 -22.08 -43.27 6.17
C ASP A 390 -23.48 -42.64 6.14
N VAL A 391 -23.86 -41.97 5.05
CA VAL A 391 -25.24 -41.50 4.87
C VAL A 391 -26.12 -42.71 4.56
N TYR A 392 -26.71 -43.31 5.59
CA TYR A 392 -27.78 -44.28 5.47
C TYR A 392 -28.95 -43.65 4.70
N LEU A 393 -29.14 -44.06 3.45
CA LEU A 393 -30.33 -43.77 2.66
C LEU A 393 -31.35 -44.88 2.94
N PRO A 394 -32.49 -44.59 3.60
CA PRO A 394 -33.52 -45.58 3.83
C PRO A 394 -34.03 -46.11 2.49
N GLN A 395 -34.15 -47.43 2.34
CA GLN A 395 -34.70 -48.06 1.14
C GLN A 395 -36.22 -47.84 1.01
N GLU A 396 -36.88 -47.51 2.12
CA GLU A 396 -38.29 -47.14 2.18
C GLU A 396 -38.45 -45.82 2.92
N PHE A 397 -39.19 -44.89 2.30
CA PHE A 397 -39.58 -43.64 2.94
C PHE A 397 -41.11 -43.58 2.93
N LEU A 398 -41.71 -43.55 4.14
CA LEU A 398 -43.17 -43.53 4.31
C LEU A 398 -43.91 -44.71 3.62
N GLY A 399 -43.30 -45.90 3.60
CA GLY A 399 -43.93 -47.11 3.08
C GLY A 399 -43.91 -47.26 1.55
N LEU A 400 -43.14 -46.44 0.84
CA LEU A 400 -42.89 -46.59 -0.59
C LEU A 400 -41.42 -46.99 -0.81
N SER A 401 -41.22 -48.16 -1.43
CA SER A 401 -39.92 -48.68 -1.85
C SER A 401 -39.38 -47.92 -3.06
N ARG A 402 -38.07 -47.66 -3.06
CA ARG A 402 -37.32 -47.21 -4.25
C ARG A 402 -37.15 -48.39 -5.22
N ASN A 403 -38.04 -48.51 -6.19
CA ASN A 403 -37.77 -49.22 -7.46
C ASN A 403 -37.03 -48.31 -8.43
#